data_AF-A0A3Q3FLL7-F1
#
_entry.id   AF-A0A3Q3FLL7-F1
#
_cell.length_a   1.000
_cell.length_b   1.000
_cell.length_c   1.000
_cell.angle_alpha   90.00
_cell.angle_beta   90.00
_cell.angle_gamma   90.00
#
_symmetry.space_group_name_H-M   'P 1'
#
loop_
_entity.id
_entity.type
_entity.pdbx_description
1 polymer ?
#
loop_
_entity_poly.entity_id
_entity_poly.type
_entity_poly.pdbx_seq_one_letter_code
_entity_poly.pdbx_strand_id
1 'polypeptide(L)'
;LKTLQHVMERLCCAVRDRLGCYTCMGSNNNDCNRQGSKLCPSYSDACAVVVGHDSGVMKSCSYKSFCSQANSQGYRSPGVRVHCCYSNDCNVTSLASRLPGLNYLLLLLPLLLCRIFK
;
A
#
# COMPACT_ATOMS: atom_id res chain seq x y z
N LEU A 1 -30.06 -10.47 17.13
CA LEU A 1 -29.10 -9.40 17.46
C LEU A 1 -27.64 -9.88 17.53
N LYS A 2 -27.29 -10.94 18.27
CA LYS A 2 -25.89 -11.43 18.42
C LYS A 2 -25.16 -11.75 17.10
N THR A 3 -25.88 -12.22 16.09
CA THR A 3 -25.35 -12.53 14.74
C THR A 3 -24.97 -11.28 13.95
N LEU A 4 -25.77 -10.20 14.07
CA LEU A 4 -25.51 -8.91 13.41
C LEU A 4 -24.26 -8.24 14.00
N GLN A 5 -24.05 -8.35 15.30
CA GLN A 5 -22.89 -7.76 15.99
C GLN A 5 -21.57 -8.44 15.59
N HIS A 6 -21.55 -9.77 15.44
CA HIS A 6 -20.40 -10.51 14.91
C HIS A 6 -20.12 -10.22 13.44
N VAL A 7 -21.18 -10.07 12.62
CA VAL A 7 -21.03 -9.67 11.21
C VAL A 7 -20.45 -8.25 11.12
N MET A 8 -20.88 -7.35 12.01
CA MET A 8 -20.40 -5.97 12.04
C MET A 8 -18.96 -5.84 12.57
N GLU A 9 -18.55 -6.61 13.59
CA GLU A 9 -17.14 -6.68 14.02
C GLU A 9 -16.23 -7.23 12.90
N ARG A 10 -16.70 -8.25 12.17
CA ARG A 10 -15.98 -8.77 11.00
C ARG A 10 -15.89 -7.75 9.88
N LEU A 11 -16.97 -6.98 9.64
CA LEU A 11 -16.99 -5.91 8.64
C LEU A 11 -16.08 -4.75 9.03
N CYS A 12 -16.07 -4.33 10.30
CA CYS A 12 -15.21 -3.25 10.78
C CYS A 12 -13.72 -3.67 10.82
N CYS A 13 -13.44 -4.95 11.08
CA CYS A 13 -12.10 -5.52 10.90
C CYS A 13 -11.70 -5.63 9.43
N ALA A 14 -12.64 -5.90 8.52
CA ALA A 14 -12.41 -5.89 7.07
C ALA A 14 -12.20 -4.49 6.51
N VAL A 15 -12.78 -3.45 7.14
CA VAL A 15 -12.48 -2.03 6.83
C VAL A 15 -11.05 -1.66 7.27
N ARG A 16 -10.46 -2.40 8.23
CA ARG A 16 -9.02 -2.36 8.51
C ARG A 16 -8.27 -3.20 7.48
N ASP A 17 -8.45 -2.84 6.22
CA ASP A 17 -7.80 -3.46 5.09
C ASP A 17 -6.29 -3.32 5.29
N ARG A 18 -5.60 -4.44 5.56
CA ARG A 18 -4.15 -4.41 5.69
C ARG A 18 -3.58 -4.13 4.31
N LEU A 19 -2.78 -3.08 4.21
CA LEU A 19 -2.18 -2.66 2.96
C LEU A 19 -1.51 -3.85 2.26
N GLY A 20 -1.96 -4.19 1.05
CA GLY A 20 -1.30 -5.15 0.18
C GLY A 20 -0.25 -4.45 -0.67
N CYS A 21 0.96 -5.01 -0.75
CA CYS A 21 2.01 -4.49 -1.62
C CYS A 21 2.74 -5.63 -2.32
N TYR A 22 3.23 -5.39 -3.53
CA TYR A 22 4.26 -6.24 -4.14
C TYR A 22 5.51 -6.20 -3.27
N THR A 23 5.98 -7.39 -2.88
CA THR A 23 7.21 -7.57 -2.10
C THR A 23 8.10 -8.53 -2.86
N CYS A 24 9.05 -7.98 -3.61
CA CYS A 24 9.83 -8.74 -4.59
C CYS A 24 11.12 -8.02 -4.95
N MET A 25 12.05 -8.76 -5.54
CA MET A 25 13.25 -8.24 -6.18
C MET A 25 13.35 -8.85 -7.57
N GLY A 26 13.65 -8.03 -8.57
CA GLY A 26 13.76 -8.50 -9.96
C GLY A 26 14.61 -7.57 -10.80
N SER A 27 15.01 -8.08 -11.96
CA SER A 27 15.77 -7.31 -12.97
C SER A 27 14.94 -6.19 -13.61
N ASN A 28 13.62 -6.29 -13.54
CA ASN A 28 12.66 -5.32 -14.06
C ASN A 28 11.33 -5.43 -13.30
N ASN A 29 10.41 -4.51 -13.61
CA ASN A 29 9.11 -4.41 -12.93
C ASN A 29 8.23 -5.66 -13.13
N ASN A 30 8.26 -6.26 -14.32
CA ASN A 30 7.40 -7.39 -14.66
C ASN A 30 7.87 -8.68 -13.98
N ASP A 31 9.18 -8.90 -13.96
CA ASP A 31 9.82 -10.02 -13.26
C ASP A 31 9.52 -9.99 -11.76
N CYS A 32 9.59 -8.81 -11.15
CA CYS A 32 9.17 -8.59 -9.76
C CYS A 32 7.66 -8.90 -9.58
N ASN A 33 6.79 -8.37 -10.46
CA ASN A 33 5.34 -8.53 -10.36
C ASN A 33 4.85 -9.97 -10.44
N ARG A 34 5.57 -10.85 -11.14
CA ARG A 34 5.23 -12.28 -11.22
C ARG A 34 5.32 -13.00 -9.87
N GLN A 35 6.06 -12.46 -8.91
CA GLN A 35 6.17 -13.01 -7.55
C GLN A 35 4.91 -12.73 -6.70
N GLY A 36 4.06 -11.80 -7.16
CA GLY A 36 2.79 -11.46 -6.51
C GLY A 36 2.92 -10.49 -5.35
N SER A 37 1.77 -10.08 -4.83
CA SER A 37 1.67 -9.20 -3.66
C SER A 37 1.49 -9.98 -2.35
N LYS A 38 1.83 -9.31 -1.25
CA LYS A 38 1.71 -9.83 0.11
C LYS A 38 1.04 -8.77 0.98
N LEU A 39 0.32 -9.23 2.01
CA LEU A 39 -0.24 -8.36 3.03
C LEU A 39 0.90 -7.80 3.89
N CYS A 40 0.92 -6.48 4.01
CA CYS A 40 1.88 -5.81 4.87
C CYS A 40 1.54 -5.99 6.35
N PRO A 41 2.55 -5.92 7.23
CA PRO A 41 2.32 -5.93 8.67
C PRO A 41 1.55 -4.66 9.08
N SER A 42 0.83 -4.73 10.21
CA SER A 42 -0.08 -3.67 10.65
C SER A 42 0.55 -2.29 10.86
N TYR A 43 1.88 -2.24 11.01
CA TYR A 43 2.64 -1.00 11.20
C TYR A 43 3.09 -0.35 9.88
N SER A 44 2.94 -1.03 8.75
CA SER A 44 3.31 -0.52 7.42
C SER A 44 2.10 0.13 6.77
N ASP A 45 2.23 1.41 6.44
CA ASP A 45 1.18 2.24 5.85
C ASP A 45 1.53 2.72 4.42
N ALA A 46 2.66 2.27 3.85
CA ALA A 46 3.07 2.61 2.50
C ALA A 46 3.65 1.41 1.75
N CYS A 47 3.54 1.41 0.42
CA CYS A 47 4.34 0.59 -0.47
C CYS A 47 5.51 1.41 -1.01
N ALA A 48 6.69 0.81 -1.11
CA ALA A 48 7.87 1.41 -1.73
C ALA A 48 8.32 0.61 -2.95
N VAL A 49 8.85 1.34 -3.94
CA VAL A 49 9.55 0.81 -5.13
C VAL A 49 10.90 1.48 -5.20
N VAL A 50 11.96 0.68 -5.06
CA VAL A 50 13.34 1.10 -5.25
C VAL A 50 13.77 0.66 -6.64
N VAL A 51 14.20 1.61 -7.46
CA VAL A 51 14.74 1.38 -8.80
C VAL A 51 16.22 1.72 -8.75
N GLY A 52 17.06 0.70 -8.94
CA GLY A 52 18.50 0.83 -8.98
C GLY A 52 19.02 1.38 -10.31
N HIS A 53 20.33 1.63 -10.37
CA HIS A 53 21.00 2.14 -11.56
C HIS A 53 20.90 1.17 -12.75
N ASP A 54 21.14 -0.13 -12.50
CA ASP A 54 21.10 -1.20 -13.52
C ASP A 54 19.68 -1.70 -13.81
N SER A 55 18.67 -0.83 -13.73
CA SER A 55 17.24 -1.13 -13.91
C SER A 55 16.62 -2.16 -12.93
N GLY A 56 17.38 -2.65 -11.96
CA GLY A 56 16.90 -3.53 -10.90
C GLY A 56 15.76 -2.89 -10.11
N VAL A 57 14.71 -3.66 -9.86
CA VAL A 57 13.52 -3.21 -9.14
C VAL A 57 13.37 -4.03 -7.87
N MET A 58 13.26 -3.34 -6.74
CA MET A 58 12.91 -3.93 -5.45
C MET A 58 11.64 -3.26 -4.93
N LYS A 59 10.67 -4.06 -4.50
CA LYS A 59 9.41 -3.59 -3.95
C LYS A 59 9.22 -4.13 -2.55
N SER A 60 8.68 -3.32 -1.66
CA SER A 60 8.44 -3.73 -0.28
C SER A 60 7.33 -2.92 0.38
N CYS A 61 6.79 -3.47 1.47
CA CYS A 61 6.09 -2.70 2.47
C CYS A 61 7.05 -1.69 3.12
N SER A 62 6.55 -0.50 3.42
CA SER A 62 7.29 0.59 4.02
C SER A 62 6.37 1.44 4.89
N TYR A 63 6.92 2.53 5.41
CA TYR A 63 6.22 3.45 6.30
C TYR A 63 6.39 4.90 5.85
N LYS A 64 5.41 5.73 6.18
CA LYS A 64 5.33 7.12 5.72
C LYS A 64 6.56 7.95 6.05
N SER A 65 7.19 7.78 7.22
CA SER A 65 8.41 8.54 7.56
C SER A 65 9.61 8.17 6.70
N PHE A 66 9.78 6.90 6.30
CA PHE A 66 10.81 6.49 5.33
C PHE A 66 10.55 7.13 3.97
N CYS A 67 9.31 7.06 3.49
CA CYS A 67 8.92 7.65 2.22
C CYS A 67 9.11 9.18 2.21
N SER A 68 8.79 9.86 3.32
CA SER A 68 9.02 11.29 3.47
C SER A 68 10.51 11.63 3.42
N GLN A 69 11.36 10.81 4.05
CA GLN A 69 12.81 11.00 4.03
C GLN A 69 13.38 10.75 2.62
N ALA A 70 12.97 9.66 1.96
CA ALA A 70 13.43 9.32 0.61
C ALA A 70 13.00 10.36 -0.44
N ASN A 71 11.80 10.94 -0.32
CA ASN A 71 11.33 11.99 -1.22
C ASN A 71 12.02 13.35 -0.98
N SER A 72 12.36 13.68 0.26
CA SER A 72 12.93 14.99 0.61
C SER A 72 14.45 15.05 0.51
N GLN A 73 15.15 13.98 0.91
CA GLN A 73 16.61 13.92 0.96
C GLN A 73 17.20 13.10 -0.19
N GLY A 74 16.34 12.50 -1.02
CA GLY A 74 16.76 11.48 -1.98
C GLY A 74 17.15 10.18 -1.27
N TYR A 75 17.37 9.14 -2.06
CA TYR A 75 17.95 7.91 -1.54
C TYR A 75 19.47 8.05 -1.48
N ARG A 76 20.11 7.52 -0.43
CA ARG A 76 21.54 7.75 -0.13
C ARG A 76 22.52 7.25 -1.19
N SER A 77 22.05 6.46 -2.16
CA SER A 77 22.89 5.90 -3.21
C SER A 77 22.67 6.61 -4.56
N PRO A 78 23.73 7.13 -5.20
CA PRO A 78 23.62 7.80 -6.50
C PRO A 78 23.04 6.84 -7.56
N GLY A 79 22.12 7.34 -8.39
CA GLY A 79 21.46 6.54 -9.43
C GLY A 79 20.32 5.65 -8.93
N VAL A 80 20.03 5.61 -7.62
CA VAL A 80 18.90 4.89 -7.05
C VAL A 80 17.73 5.83 -6.79
N ARG A 81 16.53 5.44 -7.23
CA ARG A 81 15.29 6.19 -7.05
C ARG A 81 14.31 5.40 -6.20
N VAL A 82 13.65 6.06 -5.26
CA VAL A 82 12.58 5.47 -4.46
C VAL A 82 11.26 6.15 -4.78
N HIS A 83 10.22 5.36 -4.98
CA HIS A 83 8.85 5.82 -5.19
C HIS A 83 7.94 5.19 -4.15
N CYS A 84 7.04 5.98 -3.58
CA CYS A 84 6.10 5.50 -2.57
C CYS A 84 4.65 5.76 -2.95
N CYS A 85 3.76 4.89 -2.49
CA CYS A 85 2.32 5.01 -2.62
C CYS A 85 1.61 4.34 -1.42
N TYR A 86 0.31 4.61 -1.22
CA TYR A 86 -0.39 4.33 0.05
C TYR A 86 -1.67 3.49 -0.11
N SER A 87 -1.85 2.84 -1.26
CA SER A 87 -3.06 2.06 -1.58
C SER A 87 -2.70 0.60 -1.88
N ASN A 88 -3.66 -0.31 -1.76
CA ASN A 88 -3.44 -1.73 -2.08
C ASN A 88 -2.89 -1.89 -3.50
N ASP A 89 -1.81 -2.67 -3.62
CA ASP A 89 -1.12 -3.03 -4.85
C ASP A 89 -0.72 -1.85 -5.74
N CYS A 90 -0.65 -0.63 -5.18
CA CYS A 90 -0.32 0.59 -5.91
C CYS A 90 1.10 0.57 -6.50
N ASN A 91 1.97 -0.24 -5.93
CA ASN A 91 3.36 -0.39 -6.37
C ASN A 91 3.52 -1.39 -7.52
N VAL A 92 2.44 -1.83 -8.18
CA VAL A 92 2.48 -2.70 -9.36
C VAL A 92 3.21 -2.03 -10.53
N THR A 93 3.07 -0.72 -10.71
CA THR A 93 3.79 0.08 -11.71
C THR A 93 4.88 0.92 -11.04
N SER A 94 6.02 1.09 -11.71
CA SER A 94 7.12 1.92 -11.22
C SER A 94 6.79 3.43 -11.20
N LEU A 95 5.74 3.84 -11.91
CA LEU A 95 5.07 5.12 -11.71
C LEU A 95 3.93 4.88 -10.71
N ALA A 96 4.05 5.46 -9.52
CA ALA A 96 2.92 5.60 -8.60
C ALA A 96 1.80 6.35 -9.33
N SER A 97 0.78 5.61 -9.76
CA SER A 97 -0.38 6.11 -10.46
C SER A 97 -1.03 7.21 -9.62
N ARG A 98 -1.13 8.44 -10.16
CA ARG A 98 -2.12 9.43 -9.71
C ARG A 98 -3.48 8.70 -9.68
N LEU A 99 -4.06 8.55 -8.49
CA LEU A 99 -5.36 7.90 -8.31
C LEU A 99 -6.42 8.58 -9.20
N PRO A 100 -7.19 7.83 -10.00
CA PRO A 100 -8.51 8.27 -10.44
C PRO A 100 -9.42 8.34 -9.19
N GLY A 101 -10.23 9.40 -9.11
CA GLY A 101 -11.05 9.75 -7.94
C GLY A 101 -11.80 8.57 -7.32
N LEU A 102 -11.41 8.24 -6.08
CA LEU A 102 -12.22 7.38 -5.22
C LEU A 102 -13.54 8.09 -4.92
N ASN A 103 -14.65 7.43 -5.23
CA ASN A 103 -15.98 7.92 -4.95
C ASN A 103 -16.26 7.77 -3.43
N TYR A 104 -15.87 8.78 -2.65
CA TYR A 104 -15.93 8.83 -1.18
C TYR A 104 -17.31 8.47 -0.60
N LEU A 105 -18.38 8.66 -1.37
CA LEU A 105 -19.75 8.39 -0.95
C LEU A 105 -20.02 6.91 -0.62
N LEU A 106 -19.36 5.97 -1.33
CA LEU A 106 -19.50 4.53 -1.09
C LEU A 106 -18.69 4.03 0.12
N LEU A 107 -17.63 4.74 0.52
CA LEU A 107 -16.83 4.44 1.72
C LEU A 107 -17.40 5.05 3.01
N LEU A 108 -18.21 6.10 2.91
CA LEU A 108 -18.82 6.75 4.08
C LEU A 108 -19.91 5.89 4.73
N LEU A 109 -20.66 5.11 3.96
CA LEU A 109 -21.76 4.27 4.47
C LEU A 109 -21.29 3.22 5.50
N PRO A 110 -20.23 2.42 5.24
CA PRO A 110 -19.69 1.47 6.21
C PRO A 110 -19.10 2.14 7.47
N LEU A 111 -18.44 3.29 7.29
CA LEU A 111 -17.83 4.07 8.38
C LEU A 111 -18.88 4.66 9.34
N LEU A 112 -20.00 5.16 8.80
CA LEU A 112 -21.12 5.68 9.59
C LEU A 112 -21.79 4.57 10.39
N LEU A 113 -22.00 3.38 9.80
CA LEU A 113 -22.58 2.24 10.50
C LEU A 113 -21.71 1.75 11.67
N CYS A 114 -20.38 1.70 11.52
CA CYS A 114 -19.48 1.37 12.64
C CYS A 114 -19.51 2.40 13.79
N ARG A 115 -19.85 3.67 13.52
CA ARG A 115 -19.93 4.72 14.56
C ARG A 115 -21.25 4.69 15.33
N ILE A 116 -22.34 4.29 14.69
CA ILE A 116 -23.70 4.28 15.28
C ILE A 116 -23.90 3.09 16.23
N PHE A 117 -23.23 1.96 16.01
CA PHE A 117 -23.36 0.73 16.80
C PHE A 117 -22.24 0.55 17.85
N LYS A 118 -21.64 1.64 18.33
CA LYS A 118 -20.68 1.63 19.44
C LYS A 118 -21.38 1.55 20.80
#